data_AF-A0A072V8B3-F1
#
_entry.id   AF-A0A072V8B3-F1
#
_cell.length_a   1.000
_cell.length_b   1.000
_cell.length_c   1.000
_cell.angle_alpha   90.00
_cell.angle_beta   90.00
_cell.angle_gamma   90.00
#
_symmetry.space_group_name_H-M   'P 1'
#
loop_
_entity.id
_entity.type
_entity.pdbx_description
1 polymer ?
#
loop_
_entity_poly.entity_id
_entity_poly.type
_entity_poly.pdbx_seq_one_letter_code
_entity_poly.pdbx_strand_id
1 'polypeptide(L)' 'MGFSVRKGKELYYDNDKKNTRLKDYYCFKQGFKNNEPEGEIVGEVAYQRADSRTNCKAMVRFNVSKDGEW' A
#
# COMPACT_ATOMS: atom_id res chain seq x y z
N MET A 1 -17.37 2.40 0.95
CA MET A 1 -16.14 2.21 0.15
C MET A 1 -15.05 3.04 0.78
N GLY A 2 -13.94 2.43 1.22
CA GLY A 2 -12.83 3.14 1.87
C GLY A 2 -11.49 2.58 1.41
N PHE A 3 -10.45 3.39 1.46
CA PHE A 3 -9.09 2.96 1.12
C PHE A 3 -8.39 2.50 2.41
N SER A 4 -8.22 1.19 2.56
CA SER A 4 -7.48 0.62 3.69
C SER A 4 -5.98 0.60 3.39
N VAL A 5 -5.19 1.07 4.37
CA VAL A 5 -3.74 1.15 4.28
C VAL A 5 -3.04 0.27 5.32
N ARG A 6 -1.78 -0.08 5.04
CA ARG A 6 -0.84 -0.68 6.00
C ARG A 6 0.42 0.17 6.09
N LYS A 7 1.12 0.09 7.23
CA LYS A 7 2.40 0.78 7.43
C LYS A 7 3.40 0.31 6.39
N GLY A 8 3.99 1.27 5.68
CA GLY A 8 5.07 1.06 4.72
C GLY A 8 6.42 1.37 5.32
N LYS A 9 7.33 1.86 4.47
CA LYS A 9 8.67 2.31 4.89
C LYS A 9 8.59 3.58 5.73
N GLU A 10 9.50 3.70 6.69
CA GLU A 10 9.70 4.89 7.51
C GLU A 10 11.17 5.26 7.44
N LEU A 11 11.46 6.52 7.13
CA LEU A 11 12.81 7.06 7.08
C LEU A 11 12.92 8.18 8.11
N TYR A 12 14.09 8.28 8.74
CA TYR A 12 14.34 9.22 9.83
C TYR A 12 15.33 10.30 9.41
N TYR A 13 15.32 11.41 10.14
CA TYR A 13 16.36 12.44 10.07
C TYR A 13 17.59 11.99 10.85
N ASP A 14 18.75 12.11 10.23
CA ASP A 14 20.05 11.83 10.84
C ASP A 14 20.10 10.44 11.52
N ASN A 15 21.06 10.18 12.41
CA ASN A 15 21.14 8.91 13.17
C ASN A 15 20.08 8.82 14.30
N ASP A 16 19.04 9.65 14.30
CA ASP A 16 18.01 9.68 15.33
C ASP A 16 16.71 9.02 14.87
N LYS A 17 16.42 7.83 15.40
CA LYS A 17 15.18 7.07 15.14
C LYS A 17 13.92 7.74 15.71
N LYS A 18 14.02 8.88 16.40
CA LYS A 18 12.86 9.60 16.95
C LYS A 18 12.26 10.58 15.94
N ASN A 19 13.06 11.12 15.02
CA ASN A 19 12.62 12.15 14.09
C ASN A 19 12.28 11.54 12.73
N THR A 20 10.99 11.24 12.52
CA THR A 20 10.52 10.74 11.21
C THR A 20 10.67 11.84 10.17
N ARG A 21 11.21 11.48 9.01
CA ARG A 21 11.34 12.33 7.82
C ARG A 21 10.34 11.93 6.74
N LEU A 22 10.20 10.63 6.50
CA LEU A 22 9.27 10.09 5.52
C LEU A 22 8.48 8.95 6.13
N LYS A 23 7.17 8.95 5.89
CA LYS A 23 6.31 7.83 6.27
C LYS A 23 5.43 7.40 5.11
N ASP A 24 5.67 6.18 4.65
CA ASP A 24 4.89 5.57 3.59
C ASP A 24 3.73 4.76 4.18
N TYR A 25 2.59 4.83 3.52
CA TYR A 25 1.44 3.96 3.72
C TYR A 25 1.10 3.33 2.39
N TYR A 26 1.04 2.01 2.36
CA TYR A 26 0.70 1.27 1.16
C TYR A 26 -0.74 0.80 1.25
N CYS A 27 -1.38 0.58 0.10
CA CYS A 27 -2.64 -0.13 0.09
C CYS A 27 -2.51 -1.46 0.83
N PHE A 28 -3.52 -1.81 1.63
CA PHE A 28 -3.54 -3.05 2.40
C PHE A 28 -3.28 -4.29 1.53
N LYS A 29 -3.82 -4.31 0.29
CA LYS A 29 -3.69 -5.40 -0.68
C LYS A 29 -2.41 -5.37 -1.53
N GLN A 30 -1.45 -4.47 -1.26
CA GLN A 30 -0.19 -4.43 -2.01
C GLN A 30 0.59 -5.74 -1.81
N GLY A 31 1.08 -6.35 -2.90
CA GLY A 31 1.85 -7.60 -2.86
C GLY A 31 1.01 -8.87 -2.65
N PHE A 32 -0.32 -8.76 -2.52
CA PHE A 32 -1.19 -9.93 -2.61
C PHE A 32 -1.22 -10.39 -4.06
N LYS A 33 -1.09 -11.70 -4.29
CA LYS A 33 -1.15 -12.28 -5.64
C LYS A 33 -2.45 -11.89 -6.33
N ASN A 34 -2.36 -11.56 -7.62
CA ASN A 34 -3.56 -11.39 -8.43
C ASN A 34 -4.34 -12.70 -8.42
N ASN A 35 -5.65 -12.62 -8.24
CA ASN A 35 -6.55 -13.77 -8.47
C ASN A 35 -6.71 -14.05 -9.98
N GLU A 36 -5.96 -13.36 -10.84
CA GLU A 36 -5.89 -13.69 -12.26
C GLU A 36 -5.09 -14.99 -12.38
N PRO A 37 -5.70 -16.09 -12.85
CA PRO A 37 -4.96 -17.32 -13.10
C PRO A 37 -3.92 -17.00 -14.18
N GLU A 38 -2.65 -17.19 -13.84
CA GLU A 38 -1.56 -17.19 -14.80
C GLU A 38 -1.74 -18.42 -15.71
N GLY A 39 -2.62 -18.32 -16.71
CA GLY A 39 -2.68 -19.25 -17.83
C GLY A 39 -3.83 -20.27 -17.91
N GLU A 40 -4.88 -20.23 -17.08
CA GLU A 40 -6.00 -21.18 -17.22
C GLU A 40 -7.37 -20.51 -17.33
N ILE A 41 -7.94 -20.67 -18.54
CA ILE A 41 -9.35 -20.69 -18.93
C ILE A 41 -10.31 -20.12 -17.87
N VAL A 42 -10.80 -18.90 -18.12
CA VAL A 42 -11.88 -18.27 -17.36
C VAL A 42 -13.20 -18.99 -17.68
N GLY A 43 -13.39 -20.15 -17.07
CA GLY A 43 -14.70 -20.78 -16.91
C GLY A 43 -15.52 -19.95 -15.93
N GLU A 44 -16.61 -19.39 -16.44
CA GLU A 44 -17.75 -18.83 -15.69
C GLU A 44 -17.42 -17.76 -14.63
N VAL A 45 -17.28 -16.53 -15.11
CA VAL A 45 -17.77 -15.29 -14.47
C VAL A 45 -17.71 -15.26 -12.93
N ALA A 46 -16.53 -15.46 -12.34
CA ALA A 46 -16.29 -15.04 -10.98
C ALA A 46 -16.25 -13.50 -10.98
N TYR A 47 -17.38 -12.88 -10.64
CA TYR A 47 -17.55 -11.44 -10.44
C TYR A 47 -16.24 -10.76 -9.98
N GLN A 48 -15.64 -9.92 -10.84
CA GLN A 48 -14.49 -9.10 -10.44
C GLN A 48 -14.99 -7.93 -9.59
N ARG A 49 -15.42 -8.25 -8.38
CA ARG A 49 -15.74 -7.27 -7.35
C ARG A 49 -14.52 -6.36 -7.17
N ALA A 50 -14.67 -5.05 -7.14
CA ALA A 50 -13.53 -4.13 -7.03
C ALA A 50 -12.67 -4.42 -5.78
N ASP A 51 -13.27 -4.99 -4.73
CA ASP A 51 -12.64 -5.50 -3.52
C ASP A 51 -11.78 -6.76 -3.72
N SER A 52 -11.93 -7.50 -4.82
CA SER A 52 -11.05 -8.63 -5.17
C SER A 52 -9.77 -8.21 -5.91
N ARG A 53 -9.64 -6.93 -6.33
CA ARG A 53 -8.42 -6.41 -6.96
C ARG A 53 -7.25 -6.43 -5.97
N THR A 54 -6.39 -7.41 -6.14
CA THR A 54 -5.14 -7.58 -5.40
C THR A 54 -3.97 -6.91 -6.13
N ASN A 55 -2.77 -6.96 -5.55
CA ASN A 55 -1.58 -6.25 -6.01
C ASN A 55 -1.75 -4.72 -6.23
N CYS A 56 -2.54 -4.07 -5.39
CA CYS A 56 -2.75 -2.63 -5.48
C CYS A 56 -1.43 -1.86 -5.29
N LYS A 57 -1.10 -0.99 -6.24
CA LYS A 57 0.13 -0.18 -6.23
C LYS A 57 -0.04 1.21 -5.60
N ALA A 58 -1.25 1.55 -5.16
CA ALA A 58 -1.53 2.83 -4.54
C ALA A 58 -0.77 2.99 -3.21
N MET A 59 -0.26 4.19 -2.97
CA MET A 59 0.45 4.55 -1.75
C MET A 59 0.27 6.04 -1.43
N VAL A 60 0.46 6.38 -0.15
CA VAL A 60 0.54 7.75 0.36
C VAL A 60 1.89 7.91 1.06
N ARG A 61 2.57 9.04 0.84
CA ARG A 61 3.83 9.40 1.52
C ARG A 61 3.66 10.73 2.20
N PHE A 62 3.96 10.77 3.49
CA PHE A 62 4.06 12.00 4.28
C PHE A 62 5.52 12.44 4.35
N ASN A 63 5.75 13.74 4.13
CA ASN A 63 7.03 14.38 4.35
C ASN A 63 6.93 15.13 5.67
N VAL A 64 7.58 14.61 6.70
CA VAL A 64 7.55 15.22 8.01
C VAL A 64 8.71 16.19 8.11
N SER A 65 8.45 17.45 8.45
CA SER A 65 9.47 18.47 8.76
C SER A 65 10.29 18.08 9.99
N LYS A 66 11.47 18.70 10.17
CA LYS A 66 12.26 18.55 11.41
C LYS A 66 11.50 19.03 12.65
N ASP A 67 10.58 19.98 12.48
CA ASP A 67 9.71 20.52 13.53
C ASP A 67 8.48 19.63 13.80
N GLY A 68 8.33 18.52 13.06
CA GLY A 68 7.27 17.53 13.28
C GLY A 68 5.96 17.79 12.53
N GLU A 69 5.94 18.75 11.60
CA GLU A 69 4.79 19.02 10.70
C GLU A 69 4.71 17.97 9.59
N TRP A 70 3.52 17.42 9.31
CA TRP A 70 3.29 16.23 8.44
C TRP A 70 2.79 16.55 7.04
#